data_AF-C0FRW3-F1
#
_entry.id   AF-C0FRW3-F1
#
_cell.length_a   1.000
_cell.length_b   1.000
_cell.length_c   1.000
_cell.angle_alpha   90.00
_cell.angle_beta   90.00
_cell.angle_gamma   90.00
#
_symmetry.space_group_name_H-M   'P 1'
#
loop_
_entity.id
_entity.type
_entity.pdbx_description
1 polymer ?
#
loop_
_entity_poly.entity_id
_entity_poly.type
_entity_poly.pdbx_seq_one_letter_code
_entity_poly.pdbx_strand_id
1 'polypeptide(L)' 'MWEIIRMSIFEYNKEEEEKKLRKAEYEAGEKSGIRNTARHLLELNLLSLENISRATGLSIDELKKLQQ' A
#
# COMPACT_ATOMS: atom_id res chain seq x y z
N MET A 1 16.81 9.39 43.52
CA MET A 1 15.79 8.33 43.27
C MET A 1 14.55 8.93 42.58
N TRP A 2 14.74 9.62 41.44
CA TRP A 2 13.66 10.10 40.55
C TRP A 2 13.98 9.83 39.07
N GLU A 3 15.23 9.49 38.74
CA GLU A 3 15.67 9.18 37.36
C GLU A 3 15.25 7.78 36.89
N ILE A 4 14.95 6.85 37.81
CA ILE A 4 14.68 5.44 37.46
C ILE A 4 13.22 5.24 36.99
N ILE A 5 12.28 6.06 37.46
CA ILE A 5 10.86 5.93 37.06
C ILE A 5 10.62 6.51 35.65
N ARG A 6 11.48 7.42 35.17
CA ARG A 6 11.30 8.03 33.83
C ARG A 6 11.89 7.19 32.69
N MET A 7 12.81 6.28 32.97
CA MET A 7 13.35 5.35 31.96
C MET A 7 12.32 4.28 31.56
N SER A 8 11.34 3.99 32.44
CA SER A 8 10.39 2.89 32.25
C SER A 8 9.12 3.24 31.45
N ILE A 9 8.89 4.51 31.08
CA ILE A 9 7.69 4.94 30.31
C ILE A 9 8.04 5.27 28.85
N PHE A 10 9.31 5.37 28.48
CA PHE A 10 9.72 5.78 27.13
C PHE A 10 10.98 5.07 26.65
N GLU A 11 11.10 3.76 26.90
CA GLU A 11 11.90 2.93 26.00
C GLU A 11 11.10 2.73 24.70
N TYR A 12 10.94 3.86 23.99
CA TYR A 12 10.32 3.92 22.67
C TYR A 12 11.24 3.15 21.75
N ASN A 13 10.85 1.92 21.43
CA ASN A 13 11.63 1.01 20.61
C ASN A 13 11.63 1.52 19.16
N LYS A 14 12.47 2.54 18.90
CA LYS A 14 12.62 3.26 17.62
C LYS A 14 12.76 2.31 16.44
N GLU A 15 13.36 1.15 16.66
CA GLU A 15 13.51 0.07 15.69
C GLU A 15 12.18 -0.55 15.23
N GLU A 16 11.17 -0.64 16.11
CA GLU A 16 9.84 -1.15 15.75
C GLU A 16 9.05 -0.16 14.89
N GLU A 17 9.16 1.13 15.16
CA GLU A 17 8.53 2.19 14.36
C GLU A 17 9.14 2.26 12.95
N GLU A 18 10.47 2.18 12.83
CA GLU A 18 11.13 2.16 11.52
C GLU A 18 10.80 0.89 10.71
N LYS A 19 10.67 -0.28 11.36
CA LYS A 19 10.22 -1.52 10.71
C LYS A 19 8.78 -1.40 10.20
N LYS A 20 7.89 -0.77 10.97
CA LYS A 20 6.50 -0.51 10.55
C LYS A 20 6.44 0.45 9.37
N LEU A 21 7.20 1.55 9.40
CA LEU A 21 7.27 2.50 8.28
C LEU A 21 7.75 1.82 6.99
N ARG A 22 8.83 1.04 7.06
CA ARG A 22 9.39 0.33 5.89
C ARG A 22 8.40 -0.64 5.26
N LYS A 23 7.58 -1.31 6.08
CA LYS A 23 6.53 -2.21 5.59
C LYS A 23 5.39 -1.46 4.92
N ALA A 24 4.97 -0.33 5.49
CA ALA A 24 3.94 0.53 4.91
C ALA A 24 4.39 1.13 3.56
N GLU A 25 5.65 1.55 3.44
CA GLU A 25 6.22 2.04 2.18
C GLU A 25 6.25 0.96 1.10
N TYR A 26 6.64 -0.27 1.46
CA TYR A 26 6.62 -1.41 0.55
C TYR A 26 5.20 -1.74 0.07
N GLU A 27 4.23 -1.83 1.00
CA GLU A 27 2.82 -2.07 0.67
C GLU A 27 2.20 -0.94 -0.16
N ALA A 28 2.59 0.32 0.10
CA ALA A 28 2.18 1.46 -0.72
C ALA A 28 2.78 1.39 -2.13
N GLY A 29 4.05 0.98 -2.25
CA GLY A 29 4.72 0.74 -3.52
C GLY A 29 4.05 -0.37 -4.34
N GLU A 30 3.71 -1.49 -3.70
CA GLU A 30 3.02 -2.61 -4.34
C GLU A 30 1.63 -2.21 -4.85
N LYS A 31 0.82 -1.55 -4.01
CA LYS A 31 -0.50 -1.03 -4.42
C LYS A 31 -0.40 0.00 -5.54
N SER A 32 0.65 0.82 -5.55
CA SER A 32 0.93 1.77 -6.62
C SER A 32 1.25 1.07 -7.94
N GLY A 33 2.10 0.03 -7.91
CA GLY A 33 2.44 -0.78 -9.07
C GLY A 33 1.23 -1.51 -9.68
N ILE A 34 0.38 -2.09 -8.84
CA ILE A 34 -0.86 -2.76 -9.27
C ILE A 34 -1.80 -1.75 -9.96
N ARG A 35 -1.99 -0.55 -9.38
CA ARG A 35 -2.82 0.51 -9.98
C ARG A 35 -2.24 1.05 -11.29
N ASN A 36 -0.93 1.23 -11.38
CA ASN A 36 -0.27 1.63 -12.62
C ASN A 36 -0.49 0.60 -13.73
N THR A 37 -0.30 -0.68 -13.40
CA THR A 37 -0.52 -1.79 -14.34
C THR A 37 -1.97 -1.82 -14.81
N ALA A 38 -2.92 -1.72 -13.87
CA ALA A 38 -4.34 -1.66 -14.18
C ALA A 38 -4.70 -0.48 -15.11
N ARG A 39 -4.15 0.71 -14.85
CA ARG A 39 -4.37 1.88 -15.70
C ARG A 39 -3.86 1.67 -17.12
N HIS A 40 -2.64 1.16 -17.27
CA HIS A 40 -2.10 0.89 -18.61
C HIS A 40 -2.91 -0.17 -19.36
N LEU A 41 -3.40 -1.21 -18.67
CA LEU A 41 -4.30 -2.20 -19.27
C LEU A 41 -5.64 -1.59 -19.72
N LEU A 42 -6.16 -0.62 -18.96
CA LEU A 42 -7.36 0.14 -19.31
C LEU A 42 -7.12 1.08 -20.50
N GLU A 43 -5.99 1.78 -20.54
CA GLU A 43 -5.58 2.66 -21.63
C GLU A 43 -5.42 1.91 -22.95
N LEU A 44 -4.89 0.69 -22.91
CA LEU A 44 -4.78 -0.17 -24.08
C LEU A 44 -6.15 -0.58 -24.64
N ASN A 45 -7.20 -0.59 -23.80
CA ASN A 45 -8.57 -0.99 -24.18
C ASN A 45 -8.66 -2.35 -24.90
N LEU A 46 -7.69 -3.24 -24.64
CA LEU A 46 -7.58 -4.57 -25.26
C LEU A 46 -8.29 -5.65 -24.45
N LEU A 47 -8.60 -5.38 -23.18
CA LEU A 47 -9.11 -6.34 -22.21
C LEU A 47 -10.38 -5.78 -21.55
N SER A 48 -11.33 -6.68 -21.21
CA SER A 48 -12.50 -6.32 -20.42
C SER A 48 -12.12 -5.97 -18.98
N LEU A 49 -12.97 -5.19 -18.31
CA LEU A 49 -12.79 -4.85 -16.89
C LEU A 49 -12.69 -6.10 -16.00
N GLU A 50 -13.43 -7.18 -16.31
CA GLU A 50 -13.33 -8.46 -15.59
C GLU A 50 -11.96 -9.12 -15.72
N ASN A 51 -11.37 -9.11 -16.93
CA ASN A 51 -10.04 -9.69 -17.14
C ASN A 51 -8.96 -8.87 -16.42
N ILE A 52 -9.07 -7.54 -16.44
CA ILE A 52 -8.15 -6.65 -15.72
C ILE A 52 -8.31 -6.84 -14.21
N SER A 53 -9.54 -6.98 -13.72
CA SER A 53 -9.82 -7.28 -12.31
C SER A 53 -9.18 -8.58 -11.86
N ARG A 54 -9.32 -9.65 -12.67
CA ARG A 54 -8.71 -10.95 -12.38
C ARG A 54 -7.17 -10.93 -12.42
N ALA A 55 -6.59 -10.14 -13.33
CA ALA A 55 -5.13 -10.05 -13.49
C ALA A 55 -4.46 -9.19 -12.41
N THR A 56 -5.15 -8.14 -11.93
CA THR A 56 -4.58 -7.15 -10.98
C THR A 56 -5.06 -7.35 -9.55
N GLY A 57 -6.13 -8.13 -9.35
CA GLY A 57 -6.79 -8.30 -8.05
C GLY A 57 -7.62 -7.10 -7.61
N LEU A 58 -7.72 -6.04 -8.44
CA LEU A 58 -8.55 -4.87 -8.16
C LEU A 58 -10.03 -5.16 -8.45
N SER A 59 -10.92 -4.53 -7.68
CA SER A 59 -12.36 -4.58 -7.96
C SER A 59 -12.73 -3.76 -9.20
N ILE A 60 -13.85 -4.10 -9.85
CA ILE A 60 -14.37 -3.35 -11.00
C ILE A 60 -14.63 -1.88 -10.64
N ASP A 61 -15.10 -1.59 -9.43
CA ASP A 61 -15.29 -0.23 -8.91
C ASP A 61 -13.97 0.55 -8.82
N GLU A 62 -12.89 -0.09 -8.36
CA GLU A 62 -11.56 0.54 -8.34
C GLU A 62 -11.05 0.80 -9.76
N LEU A 63 -11.25 -0.13 -10.69
CA LEU A 63 -10.86 0.05 -12.08
C LEU A 63 -11.62 1.21 -12.75
N LYS A 64 -12.92 1.37 -12.48
CA LYS A 64 -13.71 2.50 -12.98
C LYS A 64 -13.22 3.84 -12.44
N LYS A 65 -12.82 3.89 -11.16
CA LYS A 65 -12.22 5.09 -10.55
C LYS A 65 -10.87 5.47 -11.18
N LEU A 66 -10.14 4.51 -11.76
CA LEU A 66 -8.90 4.76 -12.48
C LEU A 66 -9.11 5.33 -13.90
N GLN A 67 -10.33 5.23 -14.46
CA GLN A 67 -10.69 5.82 -15.75
C GLN A 67 -11.25 7.25 -15.64
N GLN A 68 -11.54 7.74 -14.43
CA GLN A 68 -11.99 9.12 -14.18
C GLN A 68 -10.80 10.07 -14.08
#